data_AF-L0B099-F1
#
_entry.id   AF-L0B099-F1
#
_cell.length_a   1.000
_cell.length_b   1.000
_cell.length_c   1.000
_cell.angle_alpha   90.00
_cell.angle_beta   90.00
_cell.angle_gamma   90.00
#
_symmetry.space_group_name_H-M   'P 1'
#
loop_
_entity.id
_entity.type
_entity.pdbx_description
1 polymer ?
#
loop_
_entity_poly.entity_id
_entity_poly.type
_entity_poly.pdbx_seq_one_letter_code
_entity_poly.pdbx_strand_id
1 'polypeptide(L)'
;MATNRRIHERNVADRLDVCLAGVKYCENADRDLKLLLLEAHDGLNKAKEACTAKEHEAGKLSAKYNTSKLSKLTQIAKEIVENNSNIANKYKQEEIKAAIDIFVPYVQAIKLVEQMEKNYNLVYERILINEEIYRLYKEDESKLESELN
;
A
#
# COMPACT_ATOMS: atom_id res chain seq x y z
N MET A 1 29.57 -47.24 12.78
CA MET A 1 28.81 -46.72 11.62
C MET A 1 27.34 -46.44 11.93
N ALA A 2 26.64 -47.24 12.76
CA ALA A 2 25.23 -47.00 13.11
C ALA A 2 24.95 -45.66 13.85
N THR A 3 25.88 -45.19 14.70
CA THR A 3 25.70 -43.94 15.47
C THR A 3 25.71 -42.69 14.61
N ASN A 4 26.62 -42.61 13.62
CA ASN A 4 26.70 -41.47 12.70
C ASN A 4 25.48 -41.37 11.79
N ARG A 5 24.93 -42.52 11.38
CA ARG A 5 23.69 -42.57 10.59
C ARG A 5 22.49 -42.01 11.36
N ARG A 6 22.31 -42.42 12.63
CA ARG A 6 21.23 -41.89 13.48
C ARG A 6 21.35 -40.39 13.76
N ILE A 7 22.58 -39.88 13.93
CA ILE A 7 22.82 -38.45 14.12
C ILE A 7 22.45 -37.68 12.85
N HIS A 8 22.83 -38.19 11.68
CA HIS A 8 22.47 -37.59 10.39
C HIS A 8 20.95 -37.58 10.17
N GLU A 9 20.28 -38.72 10.33
CA GLU A 9 18.81 -38.85 10.20
C GLU A 9 18.08 -37.88 11.14
N ARG A 10 18.55 -37.74 12.39
CA ARG A 10 17.99 -36.77 13.34
C ARG A 10 18.17 -35.33 12.88
N ASN A 11 19.36 -34.96 12.40
CA ASN A 11 19.62 -33.60 11.91
C ASN A 11 18.78 -33.25 10.68
N VAL A 12 18.53 -34.22 9.79
CA VAL A 12 17.66 -34.04 8.62
C VAL A 12 16.21 -33.89 9.07
N ALA A 13 15.75 -34.70 10.02
CA ALA A 13 14.41 -34.58 10.60
C ALA A 13 14.18 -33.23 11.30
N ASP A 14 15.12 -32.76 12.11
CA ASP A 14 15.01 -31.46 12.81
C ASP A 14 14.90 -30.30 11.79
N ARG A 15 15.62 -30.38 10.66
CA ARG A 15 15.54 -29.39 9.57
C ARG A 15 14.22 -29.49 8.80
N LEU A 16 13.70 -30.70 8.61
CA LEU A 16 12.42 -30.94 7.95
C LEU A 16 11.28 -30.32 8.78
N ASP A 17 11.30 -30.49 10.10
CA ASP A 17 10.33 -29.86 11.01
C ASP A 17 10.32 -28.33 10.89
N VAL A 18 11.50 -27.70 10.74
CA VAL A 18 11.61 -26.25 10.50
C VAL A 18 11.00 -25.86 9.16
N CYS A 19 11.23 -26.64 8.09
CA CYS A 19 10.65 -26.37 6.78
C CYS A 19 9.13 -26.48 6.80
N LEU A 20 8.59 -27.54 7.42
CA LEU A 20 7.15 -27.73 7.56
C LEU A 20 6.49 -26.60 8.39
N ALA A 21 7.15 -26.14 9.45
CA ALA A 21 6.70 -24.98 10.21
C ALA A 21 6.71 -23.70 9.36
N GLY A 22 7.74 -23.50 8.53
CA GLY A 22 7.85 -22.39 7.59
C GLY A 22 6.75 -22.40 6.53
N VAL A 23 6.47 -23.55 5.91
CA VAL A 23 5.36 -23.74 4.95
C VAL A 23 4.03 -23.35 5.59
N LYS A 24 3.74 -23.90 6.78
CA LYS A 24 2.49 -23.61 7.51
C LYS A 24 2.37 -22.12 7.87
N TYR A 25 3.48 -21.48 8.23
CA TYR A 25 3.51 -20.05 8.47
C TYR A 25 3.14 -19.27 7.20
N CYS A 26 3.75 -19.60 6.07
CA CYS A 26 3.47 -18.96 4.79
C CYS A 26 2.02 -19.15 4.32
N GLU A 27 1.43 -20.33 4.54
CA GLU A 27 0.01 -20.60 4.22
C GLU A 27 -0.95 -19.74 5.06
N ASN A 28 -0.65 -19.57 6.35
CA ASN A 28 -1.44 -18.69 7.21
C ASN A 28 -1.27 -17.22 6.81
N ALA A 29 -0.03 -16.80 6.55
CA ALA A 29 0.28 -15.44 6.12
C ALA A 29 -0.38 -15.12 4.76
N ASP A 30 -0.44 -16.07 3.82
CA ASP A 30 -1.10 -15.91 2.52
C ASP A 30 -2.59 -15.58 2.68
N ARG A 31 -3.28 -16.28 3.60
CA ARG A 31 -4.70 -16.00 3.90
C ARG A 31 -4.89 -14.58 4.43
N ASP A 32 -4.07 -14.18 5.40
CA ASP A 32 -4.18 -12.86 6.03
C ASP A 32 -3.81 -11.74 5.05
N LEU A 33 -2.78 -11.93 4.24
CA LEU A 33 -2.35 -10.98 3.22
C LEU A 33 -3.40 -10.80 2.11
N LYS A 34 -4.08 -11.88 1.70
CA LYS A 34 -5.19 -11.79 0.73
C LYS A 34 -6.38 -11.01 1.29
N LEU A 35 -6.71 -11.18 2.57
CA LEU A 35 -7.74 -10.38 3.22
C LEU A 35 -7.34 -8.90 3.27
N LEU A 36 -6.11 -8.60 3.68
CA LEU A 36 -5.58 -7.24 3.68
C LEU A 36 -5.56 -6.62 2.27
N LEU A 37 -5.30 -7.41 1.23
CA LEU A 37 -5.32 -6.93 -0.15
C LEU A 37 -6.73 -6.52 -0.58
N LEU A 38 -7.75 -7.31 -0.20
CA LEU A 38 -9.15 -6.98 -0.46
C LEU A 38 -9.56 -5.70 0.26
N GLU A 39 -9.19 -5.56 1.54
CA GLU A 39 -9.46 -4.35 2.33
C GLU A 39 -8.77 -3.12 1.74
N ALA A 40 -7.50 -3.25 1.35
CA ALA A 40 -6.75 -2.17 0.70
C ALA A 40 -7.36 -1.77 -0.65
N HIS A 41 -7.82 -2.75 -1.44
CA HIS A 41 -8.49 -2.52 -2.71
C HIS A 41 -9.84 -1.81 -2.54
N ASP A 42 -10.67 -2.25 -1.58
CA ASP A 42 -11.94 -1.58 -1.26
C ASP A 42 -11.72 -0.15 -0.76
N GLY A 43 -10.75 0.05 0.14
CA GLY A 43 -10.36 1.38 0.62
C GLY A 43 -9.89 2.30 -0.50
N LEU A 44 -9.11 1.78 -1.45
CA LEU A 44 -8.67 2.52 -2.62
C LEU A 44 -9.85 2.92 -3.54
N ASN A 45 -10.78 2.01 -3.80
CA ASN A 45 -11.95 2.31 -4.63
C ASN A 45 -12.83 3.38 -3.99
N LYS A 46 -13.10 3.27 -2.69
CA LYS A 46 -13.84 4.29 -1.93
C LYS A 46 -13.14 5.66 -1.97
N ALA A 47 -11.81 5.69 -1.83
CA ALA A 47 -11.04 6.91 -1.95
C ALA A 47 -11.14 7.51 -3.36
N LYS A 48 -11.09 6.69 -4.41
CA LYS A 48 -11.24 7.12 -5.81
C LYS A 48 -12.62 7.70 -6.07
N GLU A 49 -13.69 7.03 -5.63
CA GLU A 49 -15.07 7.52 -5.75
C GLU A 49 -15.25 8.87 -5.03
N ALA A 50 -14.75 8.99 -3.79
CA ALA A 50 -14.79 10.24 -3.03
C ALA A 50 -13.98 11.34 -3.74
N CYS A 51 -12.83 11.02 -4.33
CA CYS A 51 -12.02 11.95 -5.10
C CYS A 51 -12.77 12.45 -6.35
N THR A 52 -13.42 11.56 -7.10
CA THR A 52 -14.25 11.94 -8.26
C THR A 52 -15.41 12.86 -7.86
N ALA A 53 -16.05 12.59 -6.72
CA ALA A 53 -17.10 13.48 -6.20
C ALA A 53 -16.55 14.88 -5.90
N LYS A 54 -15.35 14.97 -5.30
CA LYS A 54 -14.69 16.23 -4.99
C LYS A 54 -14.16 16.95 -6.24
N GLU A 55 -13.70 16.23 -7.24
CA GLU A 55 -13.34 16.78 -8.54
C GLU A 55 -14.55 17.45 -9.21
N HIS A 56 -15.70 16.77 -9.19
CA HIS A 56 -16.93 17.31 -9.77
C HIS A 56 -17.43 18.55 -9.02
N GLU A 57 -17.36 18.55 -7.69
CA GLU A 57 -17.67 19.71 -6.84
C GLU A 57 -16.75 20.90 -7.15
N ALA A 58 -15.43 20.66 -7.19
CA ALA A 58 -14.45 21.67 -7.53
C ALA A 58 -14.72 22.27 -8.92
N GLY A 59 -14.99 21.43 -9.92
CA GLY A 59 -15.32 21.86 -11.28
C GLY A 59 -16.56 22.77 -11.36
N LYS A 60 -17.62 22.46 -10.58
CA LYS A 60 -18.81 23.32 -10.48
C LYS A 60 -18.49 24.67 -9.86
N LEU A 61 -17.81 24.68 -8.73
CA LEU A 61 -17.48 25.90 -8.00
C LEU A 61 -16.48 26.78 -8.77
N SER A 62 -15.64 26.15 -9.58
CA SER A 62 -14.58 26.80 -10.32
C SER A 62 -15.00 27.31 -11.69
N ALA A 63 -16.18 26.94 -12.21
CA ALA A 63 -16.67 27.28 -13.56
C ALA A 63 -16.73 28.79 -13.86
N LYS A 64 -16.79 29.63 -12.81
CA LYS A 64 -16.80 31.09 -12.92
C LYS A 64 -15.41 31.74 -13.10
N TYR A 65 -14.33 30.97 -13.04
CA TYR A 65 -12.96 31.47 -13.14
C TYR A 65 -12.32 31.10 -14.48
N ASN A 66 -11.44 31.96 -14.98
CA ASN A 66 -10.63 31.66 -16.15
C ASN A 66 -9.46 30.71 -15.82
N THR A 67 -8.87 30.11 -16.84
CA THR A 67 -7.82 29.08 -16.71
C THR A 67 -6.59 29.54 -15.91
N SER A 68 -6.14 30.79 -16.07
CA SER A 68 -4.96 31.27 -15.32
C SER A 68 -5.25 31.41 -13.83
N LYS A 69 -6.46 31.88 -13.49
CA LYS A 69 -6.93 31.98 -12.11
C LYS A 69 -7.16 30.61 -11.48
N LEU A 70 -7.68 29.64 -12.25
CA LEU A 70 -7.81 28.25 -11.81
C LEU A 70 -6.44 27.65 -11.48
N SER A 71 -5.46 27.78 -12.38
CA SER A 71 -4.10 27.29 -12.15
C SER A 71 -3.48 27.87 -10.87
N LYS A 72 -3.65 29.18 -10.65
CA LYS A 72 -3.19 29.85 -9.43
C LYS A 72 -3.87 29.32 -8.16
N LEU A 73 -5.20 29.15 -8.18
CA LEU A 73 -5.94 28.64 -7.01
C LEU A 73 -5.58 27.19 -6.68
N THR A 74 -5.38 26.35 -7.71
CA THR A 74 -4.89 24.97 -7.53
C THR A 74 -3.50 24.94 -6.90
N GLN A 75 -2.59 25.81 -7.35
CA GLN A 75 -1.25 25.93 -6.76
C GLN A 75 -1.30 26.35 -5.29
N ILE A 76 -2.13 27.34 -4.95
CA ILE A 76 -2.34 27.76 -3.56
C ILE A 76 -2.87 26.59 -2.73
N ALA A 77 -3.85 25.85 -3.23
CA ALA A 77 -4.40 24.70 -2.50
C ALA A 77 -3.35 23.60 -2.25
N LYS A 78 -2.47 23.32 -3.22
CA LYS A 78 -1.34 22.40 -3.03
C LYS A 78 -0.41 22.87 -1.92
N GLU A 79 0.00 24.13 -1.95
CA GLU A 79 0.86 24.70 -0.91
C GLU A 79 0.21 24.64 0.48
N ILE A 80 -1.11 24.88 0.58
CA ILE A 80 -1.87 24.77 1.84
C ILE A 80 -1.82 23.35 2.37
N VAL A 81 -2.13 22.35 1.51
CA VAL A 81 -2.16 20.93 1.90
C VAL A 81 -0.75 20.39 2.19
N GLU A 82 0.30 21.05 1.70
CA GLU A 82 1.69 20.77 2.05
C GLU A 82 2.16 21.51 3.32
N ASN A 83 1.25 22.20 4.02
CA ASN A 83 1.52 22.97 5.24
C ASN A 83 2.63 24.02 5.08
N ASN A 84 2.67 24.72 3.94
CA ASN A 84 3.64 25.81 3.74
C ASN A 84 3.25 27.05 4.58
N SER A 85 4.05 27.33 5.62
CA SER A 85 3.78 28.39 6.61
C SER A 85 3.78 29.82 6.05
N ASN A 86 4.28 30.03 4.82
CA ASN A 86 4.43 31.36 4.22
C ASN A 86 3.28 31.80 3.28
N ILE A 87 2.21 31.02 3.18
CA ILE A 87 1.12 31.27 2.21
C ILE A 87 0.44 32.62 2.41
N ALA A 88 0.19 33.02 3.66
CA ALA A 88 -0.47 34.27 3.99
C ALA A 88 0.30 35.52 3.48
N ASN A 89 1.62 35.41 3.33
CA ASN A 89 2.48 36.50 2.83
C ASN A 89 2.64 36.50 1.31
N LYS A 90 2.34 35.38 0.64
CA LYS A 90 2.54 35.20 -0.81
C LYS A 90 1.29 35.54 -1.64
N TYR A 91 0.11 35.37 -1.06
CA TYR A 91 -1.15 35.43 -1.78
C TYR A 91 -2.16 36.36 -1.11
N LYS A 92 -3.12 36.86 -1.89
CA LYS A 92 -4.22 37.66 -1.34
C LYS A 92 -5.15 36.76 -0.53
N GLN A 93 -5.70 37.28 0.57
CA GLN A 93 -6.63 36.55 1.43
C GLN A 93 -7.85 35.98 0.68
N GLU A 94 -8.37 36.73 -0.30
CA GLU A 94 -9.47 36.27 -1.15
C GLU A 94 -9.10 35.06 -2.01
N GLU A 95 -7.85 34.98 -2.47
CA GLU A 95 -7.34 33.86 -3.27
C GLU A 95 -7.12 32.63 -2.39
N ILE A 96 -6.59 32.84 -1.19
CA ILE A 96 -6.43 31.78 -0.18
C ILE A 96 -7.80 31.19 0.18
N LYS A 97 -8.79 32.05 0.49
CA LYS A 97 -10.15 31.62 0.80
C LYS A 97 -10.78 30.85 -0.37
N ALA A 98 -10.68 31.38 -1.59
CA ALA A 98 -11.20 30.68 -2.77
C ALA A 98 -10.51 29.33 -3.01
N ALA A 99 -9.21 29.21 -2.75
CA ALA A 99 -8.49 27.94 -2.83
C ALA A 99 -8.94 26.95 -1.75
N ILE A 100 -9.14 27.42 -0.52
CA ILE A 100 -9.66 26.61 0.60
C ILE A 100 -11.05 26.07 0.28
N ASP A 101 -11.95 26.94 -0.19
CA ASP A 101 -13.35 26.56 -0.41
C ASP A 101 -13.51 25.61 -1.61
N ILE A 102 -12.66 25.72 -2.63
CA ILE A 102 -12.83 25.00 -3.90
C ILE A 102 -11.87 23.81 -4.03
N PHE A 103 -10.57 24.04 -3.85
CA PHE A 103 -9.54 23.10 -4.29
C PHE A 103 -8.85 22.35 -3.16
N VAL A 104 -8.79 22.88 -1.94
CA VAL A 104 -8.16 22.18 -0.80
C VAL A 104 -8.81 20.82 -0.54
N PRO A 105 -10.16 20.68 -0.47
CA PRO A 105 -10.80 19.38 -0.28
C PRO A 105 -10.47 18.39 -1.39
N TYR A 106 -10.40 18.87 -2.64
CA TYR A 106 -10.04 18.04 -3.79
C TYR A 106 -8.57 17.58 -3.74
N VAL A 107 -7.64 18.49 -3.45
CA VAL A 107 -6.22 18.16 -3.32
C VAL A 107 -5.96 17.19 -2.15
N GLN A 108 -6.69 17.33 -1.04
CA GLN A 108 -6.64 16.36 0.07
C GLN A 108 -7.15 14.98 -0.36
N ALA A 109 -8.22 14.91 -1.15
CA ALA A 109 -8.75 13.66 -1.68
C ALA A 109 -7.74 12.97 -2.62
N ILE A 110 -7.04 13.72 -3.48
CA ILE A 110 -5.95 13.18 -4.31
C ILE A 110 -4.86 12.55 -3.43
N LYS A 111 -4.37 13.27 -2.41
CA LYS A 111 -3.34 12.73 -1.50
C LYS A 111 -3.80 11.47 -0.77
N LEU A 112 -5.09 11.40 -0.42
CA LEU A 112 -5.65 10.20 0.19
C LEU A 112 -5.61 9.01 -0.79
N VAL A 113 -5.99 9.21 -2.05
CA VAL A 113 -5.89 8.17 -3.09
C VAL A 113 -4.44 7.70 -3.25
N GLU A 114 -3.49 8.63 -3.38
CA GLU A 114 -2.06 8.31 -3.48
C GLU A 114 -1.57 7.47 -2.29
N GLN A 115 -2.01 7.80 -1.07
CA GLN A 115 -1.65 7.02 0.12
C GLN A 115 -2.29 5.62 0.11
N MET A 116 -3.54 5.50 -0.33
CA MET A 116 -4.22 4.20 -0.43
C MET A 116 -3.58 3.32 -1.52
N GLU A 117 -3.14 3.89 -2.64
CA GLU A 117 -2.39 3.16 -3.66
C GLU A 117 -1.05 2.63 -3.13
N LYS A 118 -0.32 3.44 -2.34
CA LYS A 118 0.90 2.99 -1.65
C LYS A 118 0.63 1.83 -0.71
N ASN A 119 -0.46 1.89 0.07
CA ASN A 119 -0.84 0.82 0.98
C ASN A 119 -1.20 -0.48 0.22
N TYR A 120 -1.97 -0.37 -0.87
CA TYR A 120 -2.29 -1.50 -1.74
C TYR A 120 -1.03 -2.16 -2.32
N ASN A 121 -0.13 -1.35 -2.89
CA ASN A 121 1.11 -1.84 -3.48
C ASN A 121 2.00 -2.53 -2.43
N LEU A 122 2.08 -1.99 -1.21
CA LEU A 122 2.85 -2.60 -0.13
C LEU A 122 2.32 -3.99 0.26
N VAL A 123 0.99 -4.16 0.33
CA VAL A 123 0.39 -5.48 0.62
C VAL A 123 0.66 -6.45 -0.53
N TYR A 124 0.55 -5.99 -1.78
CA TYR A 124 0.87 -6.79 -2.96
C TYR A 124 2.33 -7.27 -2.97
N GLU A 125 3.28 -6.38 -2.68
CA GLU A 125 4.71 -6.74 -2.57
C GLU A 125 4.96 -7.79 -1.48
N ARG A 126 4.26 -7.71 -0.33
CA ARG A 126 4.36 -8.72 0.74
C ARG A 126 3.83 -10.08 0.33
N ILE A 127 2.79 -10.13 -0.50
CA ILE A 127 2.28 -11.38 -1.07
C ILE A 127 3.36 -12.04 -1.94
N LEU A 128 4.00 -11.28 -2.83
CA LEU A 128 5.07 -11.80 -3.69
C LEU A 128 6.26 -12.32 -2.88
N ILE A 129 6.64 -11.62 -1.81
CA ILE A 129 7.70 -12.07 -0.91
C ILE A 129 7.30 -13.37 -0.20
N ASN A 130 6.07 -13.47 0.30
CA ASN A 130 5.59 -14.67 0.97
C ASN A 130 5.55 -15.88 0.01
N GLU A 131 5.14 -15.67 -1.24
CA GLU A 131 5.14 -16.70 -2.28
C GLU A 131 6.56 -17.21 -2.56
N GLU A 132 7.54 -16.31 -2.65
CA GLU A 132 8.94 -16.70 -2.82
C GLU A 132 9.47 -17.50 -1.63
N ILE A 133 9.20 -17.05 -0.40
CA ILE A 133 9.62 -17.76 0.81
C ILE A 133 8.96 -19.14 0.91
N TYR A 134 7.67 -19.22 0.60
CA TYR A 134 6.93 -20.49 0.54
C TYR A 134 7.59 -21.48 -0.43
N ARG A 135 7.94 -21.01 -1.63
CA ARG A 135 8.63 -21.84 -2.63
C ARG A 135 9.95 -22.37 -2.08
N LEU A 136 10.78 -21.52 -1.47
CA LEU A 136 12.07 -21.92 -0.89
C LEU A 136 11.88 -23.01 0.17
N TYR A 137 10.91 -22.86 1.08
CA TYR A 137 10.62 -23.90 2.08
C TYR A 137 10.12 -25.21 1.45
N LYS A 138 9.30 -25.15 0.39
CA LYS A 138 8.83 -26.34 -0.33
C LYS A 138 9.94 -27.08 -1.08
N GLU A 139 10.86 -26.35 -1.68
CA GLU A 139 12.03 -26.95 -2.34
C GLU A 139 12.94 -27.65 -1.33
N ASP A 140 13.16 -27.05 -0.16
CA ASP A 140 14.00 -27.64 0.88
C ASP A 140 13.29 -28.81 1.60
N GLU A 141 11.98 -28.74 1.85
CA GLU A 141 11.16 -29.87 2.30
C GLU A 141 11.36 -31.09 1.40
N SER A 142 11.20 -30.92 0.08
CA SER A 142 11.31 -32.01 -0.91
C SER A 142 12.70 -32.65 -0.94
N LYS A 143 13.76 -31.84 -0.78
CA LYS A 143 15.14 -32.33 -0.70
C LYS A 143 15.37 -33.15 0.58
N LEU A 144 14.93 -32.63 1.72
CA LEU A 144 15.12 -33.27 3.03
C LEU A 144 14.32 -34.57 3.15
N GLU A 145 13.11 -34.63 2.60
CA GLU A 145 12.34 -35.87 2.50
C GLU A 145 13.06 -36.92 1.65
N SER A 146 13.71 -36.51 0.56
CA SER A 146 14.50 -37.41 -0.29
C SER A 146 15.77 -37.91 0.41
N GLU A 147 16.34 -37.14 1.32
CA GLU A 147 17.52 -37.54 2.12
C GLU A 147 17.17 -38.55 3.25
N LEU A 148 15.91 -38.60 3.69
CA LEU A 148 15.44 -39.53 4.73
C LEU A 148 14.97 -40.89 4.19
N ASN A 149 14.61 -40.96 2.90
CA ASN A 149 14.10 -42.16 2.23
C ASN A 149 15.21 -42.96 1.54
#